data_AF-A0A316QJR6-F1
#
_entry.id   AF-A0A316QJR6-F1
#
_cell.length_a   1.000
_cell.length_b   1.000
_cell.length_c   1.000
_cell.angle_alpha   90.00
_cell.angle_beta   90.00
_cell.angle_gamma   90.00
#
_symmetry.space_group_name_H-M   'P 1'
#
loop_
_entity.id
_entity.type
_entity.pdbx_description
1 polymer ?
#
loop_
_entity_poly.entity_id
_entity_poly.type
_entity_poly.pdbx_seq_one_letter_code
_entity_poly.pdbx_strand_id
1 'polypeptide(L)' 'MFKCEVYEEKNQNGEIVYGIKCGETHQLISRNFVKVQKLTNKCNKYGIDPIHLRDIIDDAQIK' A
#
# COMPACT_ATOMS: atom_id res chain seq x y z
N MET A 1 8.76 14.27 4.56
CA MET A 1 8.82 12.85 4.16
C MET A 1 7.64 12.16 4.81
N PHE A 2 6.66 11.71 4.03
CA PHE A 2 5.47 11.09 4.59
C PHE A 2 5.77 9.65 5.01
N LYS A 3 5.34 9.27 6.21
CA LYS A 3 5.46 7.90 6.68
C LYS A 3 4.27 7.10 6.14
N CYS A 4 4.58 6.04 5.42
CA CYS A 4 3.62 5.08 4.92
C CYS A 4 3.45 3.93 5.91
N GLU A 5 2.21 3.52 6.14
CA GLU A 5 1.85 2.45 7.08
C GLU A 5 0.91 1.45 6.39
N VAL A 6 1.01 0.18 6.77
CA VAL A 6 0.09 -0.86 6.30
C VAL A 6 -1.19 -0.77 7.10
N TYR A 7 -2.33 -0.83 6.44
CA TYR A 7 -3.63 -1.00 7.10
C TYR A 7 -4.34 -2.23 6.55
N GLU A 8 -5.28 -2.76 7.33
CA GLU A 8 -6.13 -3.87 6.92
C GLU A 8 -7.59 -3.44 6.89
N GLU A 9 -8.33 -3.96 5.93
CA GLU A 9 -9.77 -3.75 5.78
C GLU A 9 -10.43 -5.09 5.41
N LYS A 10 -11.66 -5.29 5.88
CA LYS A 10 -12.47 -6.44 5.46
C LYS A 10 -13.27 -6.05 4.23
N ASN A 11 -13.15 -6.84 3.17
CA ASN A 11 -14.01 -6.67 2.00
C ASN A 11 -15.45 -7.13 2.29
N GLN A 12 -16.35 -6.90 1.34
CA GLN A 12 -17.77 -7.30 1.44
C GLN A 12 -17.97 -8.82 1.61
N ASN A 13 -16.97 -9.63 1.27
CA ASN A 13 -16.98 -11.09 1.44
C ASN A 13 -16.40 -11.53 2.80
N GLY A 14 -16.01 -10.61 3.67
CA GLY A 14 -15.39 -10.88 4.97
C GLY A 14 -13.91 -11.27 4.90
N GLU A 15 -13.28 -11.17 3.73
CA GLU A 15 -11.85 -11.46 3.54
C GLU A 15 -11.00 -10.24 3.90
N ILE A 16 -9.84 -10.47 4.51
CA ILE A 16 -8.89 -9.41 4.86
C ILE A 16 -8.11 -8.98 3.62
N VAL A 17 -8.12 -7.68 3.35
CA VAL A 17 -7.34 -7.03 2.30
C VAL A 17 -6.43 -5.99 2.95
N TYR A 18 -5.16 -5.99 2.55
CA TYR A 18 -4.17 -5.06 3.07
C TYR A 18 -3.94 -3.92 2.07
N GLY A 19 -3.83 -2.72 2.61
CA GLY A 19 -3.54 -1.49 1.87
C GLY A 19 -2.39 -0.70 2.48
N ILE A 20 -2.03 0.39 1.82
CA ILE A 20 -1.02 1.34 2.28
C ILE A 20 -1.67 2.69 2.48
N LYS A 21 -1.36 3.31 3.63
CA LYS A 21 -1.75 4.68 3.96
C LYS A 21 -0.50 5.54 4.08
N CYS A 22 -0.42 6.61 3.31
CA CYS A 22 0.65 7.61 3.38
C CYS A 22 -0.01 8.99 3.53
N GLY A 23 0.06 9.59 4.72
CA GLY A 23 -0.66 10.85 5.00
C GLY A 23 -2.18 10.69 4.83
N GLU A 24 -2.77 11.51 3.96
CA GLU A 24 -4.20 11.47 3.63
C GLU A 24 -4.57 10.45 2.54
N THR A 25 -3.57 9.93 1.81
CA THR A 25 -3.81 8.91 0.77
C THR A 25 -3.83 7.53 1.39
N HIS A 26 -4.85 6.73 1.07
CA HIS A 26 -4.91 5.31 1.35
C HIS A 26 -5.36 4.53 0.12
N GLN A 27 -4.81 3.32 -0.06
CA GLN A 27 -5.22 2.45 -1.16
C GLN A 27 -5.10 0.98 -0.77
N LEU A 28 -6.13 0.19 -1.07
CA LEU A 28 -6.10 -1.27 -0.95
C LEU A 28 -5.25 -1.86 -2.08
N ILE A 29 -4.41 -2.83 -1.76
CA ILE A 29 -3.44 -3.39 -2.71
C ILE A 29 -3.66 -4.89 -2.89
N SER A 30 -3.61 -5.66 -1.80
CA SER A 30 -3.58 -7.11 -1.90
C SER A 30 -3.97 -7.79 -0.60
N ARG A 31 -4.45 -9.03 -0.70
CA ARG A 31 -4.68 -9.92 0.46
C ARG A 31 -3.38 -10.48 1.05
N ASN A 32 -2.23 -10.27 0.40
CA ASN A 32 -0.94 -10.74 0.89
C ASN A 32 -0.23 -9.65 1.71
N PHE A 33 -0.27 -9.77 3.03
CA PHE A 33 0.39 -8.85 3.97
C PHE A 33 1.87 -8.65 3.67
N VAL A 34 2.62 -9.74 3.38
CA VAL A 34 4.06 -9.67 3.13
C VAL A 34 4.37 -8.86 1.87
N LYS A 35 3.54 -8.99 0.82
CA LYS A 35 3.67 -8.18 -0.41
C LYS A 35 3.46 -6.70 -0.09
N VAL A 36 2.39 -6.37 0.64
CA VAL A 36 2.05 -4.99 1.00
C VAL A 36 3.11 -4.37 1.91
N GLN A 37 3.57 -5.09 2.93
CA GLN A 37 4.62 -4.63 3.84
C GLN A 37 5.95 -4.35 3.11
N LYS A 38 6.36 -5.19 2.15
CA LYS A 38 7.53 -4.94 1.32
C LYS A 38 7.39 -3.66 0.49
N LEU A 39 6.19 -3.40 -0.05
CA LEU A 39 5.91 -2.18 -0.81
C LEU A 39 5.94 -0.95 0.09
N THR A 40 5.33 -1.00 1.28
CA THR A 40 5.38 0.07 2.29
C THR A 40 6.81 0.41 2.70
N ASN A 41 7.64 -0.61 2.94
CA ASN A 41 9.05 -0.41 3.29
C ASN A 41 9.82 0.25 2.14
N LYS A 42 9.53 -0.10 0.88
CA LYS A 42 10.10 0.61 -0.27
C LYS A 42 9.64 2.07 -0.30
N CYS A 43 8.34 2.33 -0.11
CA CYS A 43 7.80 3.69 -0.08
C CYS A 43 8.49 4.56 0.97
N ASN A 44 8.66 4.02 2.18
CA ASN A 44 9.38 4.69 3.26
C ASN A 44 10.87 4.87 2.98
N LYS A 45 11.53 3.91 2.32
CA LYS A 45 12.97 4.00 1.99
C LYS A 45 13.25 5.09 0.96
N TYR A 46 12.40 5.24 -0.04
CA TYR A 46 12.59 6.23 -1.11
C TYR A 46 11.91 7.57 -0.81
N GLY A 47 11.20 7.70 0.32
CA GLY A 47 10.50 8.93 0.68
C GLY A 47 9.40 9.31 -0.31
N ILE A 48 8.67 8.30 -0.79
CA ILE A 48 7.72 8.44 -1.88
C ILE A 48 6.56 9.32 -1.44
N ASP A 49 6.28 10.36 -2.24
CA ASP A 49 5.12 11.20 -1.99
C ASP A 49 3.81 10.43 -2.24
N PRO A 50 2.77 10.68 -1.42
CA PRO A 50 1.50 9.95 -1.49
C PRO A 50 0.86 9.95 -2.89
N ILE A 51 1.11 10.98 -3.70
CA ILE A 51 0.65 11.08 -5.10
C ILE A 51 1.24 9.99 -6.01
N HIS A 52 2.49 9.60 -5.79
CA HIS A 52 3.18 8.56 -6.57
C HIS A 52 2.86 7.15 -6.08
N LEU A 53 2.17 7.01 -4.95
CA LEU A 53 1.81 5.71 -4.38
C LEU A 53 1.03 4.87 -5.41
N ARG A 54 0.13 5.50 -6.16
CA ARG A 54 -0.69 4.82 -7.17
C ARG A 54 0.15 4.27 -8.33
N ASP A 55 1.09 5.05 -8.85
CA ASP A 55 1.98 4.65 -9.94
C ASP A 55 2.82 3.42 -9.56
N ILE A 56 3.31 3.37 -8.31
CA ILE A 56 4.12 2.26 -7.81
C ILE A 56 3.28 1.00 -7.59
N ILE A 57 2.03 1.18 -7.17
CA ILE A 57 1.09 0.07 -7.01
C ILE A 57 0.77 -0.53 -8.37
N ASP A 58 0.43 0.30 -9.37
CA ASP A 58 0.14 -0.15 -10.73
C ASP A 58 1.35 -0.87 -11.34
N ASP A 59 2.57 -0.34 -11.19
CA ASP A 59 3.80 -1.02 -11.62
C ASP A 59 4.02 -2.37 -10.90
N ALA A 60 3.64 -2.47 -9.63
CA ALA A 60 3.73 -3.69 -8.82
C ALA A 60 2.59 -4.71 -9.06
N GLN A 61 1.52 -4.33 -9.77
CA GLN A 61 0.44 -5.22 -10.19
C GLN A 61 0.64 -5.79 -11.61
N ILE A 62 1.48 -5.16 -12.45
CA ILE A 62 1.73 -5.59 -13.84
C ILE A 62 2.89 -6.63 -13.94
N LYS A 63 3.05 -7.50 -12.94
CA LYS A 63 3.97 -8.65 -13.00
C LYS A 63 3.37 -9.91 -12.40
#